data_AF-A0A0R1DQJ5-F1
#
_entry.id   AF-A0A0R1DQJ5-F1
#
_cell.length_a   1.000
_cell.length_b   1.000
_cell.length_c   1.000
_cell.angle_alpha   90.00
_cell.angle_beta   90.00
_cell.angle_gamma   90.00
#
_symmetry.space_group_name_H-M   'P 1'
#
loop_
_entity.id
_entity.type
_entity.pdbx_description
1 polymer ?
#
loop_
_entity_poly.entity_id
_entity_poly.type
_entity_poly.pdbx_seq_one_letter_code
_entity_poly.pdbx_strand_id
1 'polypeptide(L)'
;MYQTLLILFVALAITWATDYNALIEDQGIYVQCSEAPAGSLGPHDGFNLDNMEMNMEPEGIYVSGNMTVKLNFSLSDRISVSNSCPKQEELSLRTHQDLIPFQARFSVMHYERGTWQPTMFNLHSANFCEVMFDEDQYWFKYWFKHIRNREEVREKCLKVKDTVLVYNEFLMVLQLENVNTSNLQGRYKAVITLEAFDEHDVRRPTSFCVEIRGDLERFQRCYICVQDTTPLQTV
;
A
#
# COMPACT_ATOMS: atom_id res chain seq x y z
N MET A 1 20.67 39.39 8.17
CA MET A 1 21.78 38.53 7.70
C MET A 1 21.53 37.04 7.94
N TYR A 2 21.23 36.59 9.17
CA TYR A 2 20.95 35.15 9.42
C TYR A 2 19.69 34.65 8.68
N GLN A 3 18.62 35.44 8.69
CA GLN A 3 17.35 35.10 8.06
C GLN A 3 17.46 34.94 6.53
N THR A 4 18.24 35.80 5.86
CA THR A 4 18.53 35.70 4.42
C THR A 4 19.40 34.49 4.08
N LEU A 5 20.37 34.14 4.93
CA LEU A 5 21.19 32.94 4.77
C LEU A 5 20.37 31.66 4.94
N LEU A 6 19.41 31.66 5.86
CA LEU A 6 18.50 30.54 6.10
C LEU A 6 17.56 30.31 4.90
N ILE A 7 17.04 31.39 4.31
CA ILE A 7 16.22 31.31 3.08
C ILE A 7 17.05 30.78 1.91
N LEU A 8 18.29 31.23 1.73
CA LEU A 8 19.18 30.76 0.67
C LEU A 8 19.56 29.28 0.83
N PHE A 9 19.82 28.85 2.06
CA PHE A 9 20.13 27.44 2.36
C PHE A 9 18.92 26.54 2.13
N VAL A 10 17.73 26.97 2.57
CA VAL A 10 16.48 26.26 2.28
C VAL A 10 16.24 26.22 0.78
N ALA A 11 16.36 27.34 0.05
CA ALA A 11 16.20 27.41 -1.41
C ALA A 11 17.16 26.48 -2.18
N LEU A 12 18.41 26.35 -1.72
CA LEU A 12 19.39 25.42 -2.29
C LEU A 12 19.13 23.96 -1.93
N ALA A 13 18.42 23.67 -0.84
CA ALA A 13 18.05 22.30 -0.49
C ALA A 13 16.85 21.80 -1.33
N ILE A 14 15.89 22.68 -1.64
CA ILE A 14 14.72 22.32 -2.47
C ILE A 14 15.08 22.03 -3.94
N THR A 15 16.24 22.46 -4.44
CA THR A 15 16.66 22.18 -5.83
C THR A 15 17.12 20.73 -6.09
N TRP A 16 17.24 19.89 -5.05
CA TRP A 16 17.72 18.51 -5.18
C TRP A 16 16.59 17.47 -5.16
N ALA A 17 15.37 17.90 -4.84
CA ALA A 17 14.18 17.07 -4.94
C ALA A 17 14.03 16.55 -6.38
N THR A 18 14.12 15.24 -6.54
CA THR A 18 13.97 14.57 -7.83
C THR A 18 12.75 13.65 -7.77
N ASP A 19 11.96 13.65 -8.83
CA ASP A 19 10.80 12.77 -8.96
C ASP A 19 11.21 11.48 -9.70
N TYR A 20 10.57 10.38 -9.38
CA TYR A 20 10.78 9.08 -10.03
C TYR A 20 9.45 8.42 -10.39
N ASN A 21 9.42 7.78 -11.56
CA ASN A 21 8.33 6.91 -11.98
C ASN A 21 8.71 5.45 -11.72
N ALA A 22 7.77 4.68 -11.17
CA ALA A 22 7.92 3.23 -11.11
C ALA A 22 7.26 2.58 -12.32
N LEU A 23 8.06 1.91 -13.13
CA LEU A 23 7.63 1.10 -14.27
C LEU A 23 7.46 -0.34 -13.79
N ILE A 24 6.22 -0.82 -13.73
CA ILE A 24 5.92 -2.17 -13.23
C ILE A 24 6.19 -3.22 -14.31
N GLU A 25 6.68 -4.40 -13.90
CA GLU A 25 6.91 -5.52 -14.81
C GLU A 25 5.59 -6.10 -15.37
N ASP A 26 5.60 -6.51 -16.64
CA ASP A 26 4.43 -7.07 -17.34
C ASP A 26 3.92 -8.42 -16.78
N GLN A 27 4.58 -9.00 -15.76
CA GLN A 27 4.20 -10.28 -15.13
C GLN A 27 2.98 -10.16 -14.18
N GLY A 28 2.32 -9.00 -14.19
CA GLY A 28 1.20 -8.67 -13.31
C GLY A 28 1.64 -7.75 -12.18
N ILE A 29 0.73 -6.86 -11.77
CA ILE A 29 1.01 -5.81 -10.77
C ILE A 29 1.38 -6.42 -9.41
N TYR A 30 0.64 -7.47 -9.01
CA TYR A 30 0.87 -8.21 -7.77
C TYR A 30 1.18 -9.66 -8.09
N VAL A 31 2.39 -10.09 -7.75
CA VAL A 31 2.79 -11.48 -7.89
C VAL A 31 3.01 -12.11 -6.52
N GLN A 32 2.97 -13.45 -6.46
CA GLN A 32 3.33 -14.20 -5.25
C GLN A 32 4.76 -13.86 -4.84
N CYS A 33 5.00 -13.69 -3.54
CA CYS A 33 6.35 -13.55 -3.01
C CYS A 33 7.23 -14.75 -3.38
N SER A 34 8.46 -14.47 -3.81
CA SER A 34 9.44 -15.52 -4.11
C SER A 34 9.93 -16.25 -2.85
N GLU A 35 10.05 -15.50 -1.76
CA GLU A 35 10.49 -15.99 -0.45
C GLU A 35 9.41 -15.70 0.58
N ALA A 36 8.34 -16.50 0.54
CA ALA A 36 7.24 -16.36 1.48
C ALA A 36 7.42 -17.31 2.67
N PRO A 37 7.12 -16.90 3.91
CA PRO A 37 6.98 -17.83 5.03
C PRO A 37 5.98 -18.96 4.70
N ALA A 38 6.17 -20.14 5.29
CA ALA A 38 5.22 -21.23 5.14
C ALA A 38 3.79 -20.80 5.55
N GLY A 39 2.80 -21.16 4.74
CA GLY A 39 1.40 -20.78 4.93
C GLY A 39 1.02 -19.38 4.43
N SER A 40 1.92 -18.70 3.71
CA SER A 40 1.62 -17.43 3.04
C SER A 40 0.72 -17.63 1.82
N LEU A 41 -0.38 -16.89 1.79
CA LEU A 41 -1.34 -16.84 0.69
C LEU A 41 -0.95 -15.75 -0.31
N GLY A 42 -1.27 -16.01 -1.57
CA GLY A 42 -1.08 -15.08 -2.68
C GLY A 42 -2.19 -14.09 -2.91
N PRO A 43 -2.08 -13.29 -3.98
CA PRO A 43 -3.11 -12.31 -4.36
C PRO A 43 -4.51 -12.93 -4.45
N HIS A 44 -4.67 -13.97 -5.27
CA HIS A 44 -5.97 -14.64 -5.53
C HIS A 44 -6.43 -15.57 -4.39
N ASP A 45 -5.52 -16.01 -3.53
CA ASP A 45 -5.85 -16.84 -2.37
C ASP A 45 -6.28 -16.00 -1.17
N GLY A 46 -5.65 -14.83 -0.99
CA GLY A 46 -5.99 -13.87 0.05
C GLY A 46 -7.16 -12.97 -0.31
N PHE A 47 -7.37 -12.67 -1.59
CA PHE A 47 -8.45 -11.81 -2.05
C PHE A 47 -9.15 -12.42 -3.27
N ASN A 48 -10.47 -12.32 -3.33
CA ASN A 48 -11.19 -12.49 -4.57
C ASN A 48 -11.02 -11.19 -5.38
N LEU A 49 -10.46 -11.33 -6.58
CA LEU A 49 -10.14 -10.25 -7.51
C LEU A 49 -10.95 -10.36 -8.80
N ASP A 50 -11.99 -11.20 -8.85
CA ASP A 50 -12.74 -11.50 -10.08
C ASP A 50 -13.49 -10.27 -10.62
N ASN A 51 -13.86 -9.35 -9.72
CA ASN A 51 -14.52 -8.08 -10.05
C ASN A 51 -13.55 -6.89 -10.01
N MET A 52 -12.25 -7.14 -9.97
CA MET A 52 -11.22 -6.12 -9.88
C MET A 52 -10.55 -5.94 -11.24
N GLU A 53 -10.63 -4.76 -11.81
CA GLU A 53 -9.96 -4.44 -13.06
C GLU A 53 -8.79 -3.50 -12.79
N MET A 54 -7.62 -3.86 -13.32
CA MET A 54 -6.38 -3.09 -13.21
C MET A 54 -5.70 -3.08 -14.58
N ASN A 55 -5.89 -1.99 -15.33
CA ASN A 55 -5.34 -1.85 -16.68
C ASN A 55 -4.11 -0.94 -16.63
N MET A 56 -2.96 -1.45 -17.09
CA MET A 56 -1.72 -0.68 -17.17
C MET A 56 -1.72 0.14 -18.45
N GLU A 57 -1.62 1.46 -18.31
CA GLU A 57 -1.57 2.44 -19.39
C GLU A 57 -0.34 3.35 -19.22
N PRO A 58 0.06 4.13 -20.24
CA PRO A 58 1.23 5.00 -20.16
C PRO A 58 1.15 6.06 -19.04
N GLU A 59 -0.05 6.48 -18.65
CA GLU A 59 -0.24 7.46 -17.57
C GLU A 59 -0.19 6.84 -16.16
N GLY A 60 -0.41 5.53 -16.05
CA GLY A 60 -0.54 4.83 -14.77
C GLY A 60 -1.45 3.62 -14.87
N ILE A 61 -1.96 3.16 -13.72
CA ILE A 61 -2.81 1.98 -13.65
C ILE A 61 -4.25 2.43 -13.40
N TYR A 62 -5.15 2.17 -14.34
CA TYR A 62 -6.58 2.40 -14.15
C TYR A 62 -7.15 1.29 -13.28
N VAL A 63 -7.69 1.67 -12.14
CA VAL A 63 -8.21 0.74 -11.12
C VAL A 63 -9.70 0.95 -10.97
N SER A 64 -10.48 -0.14 -11.11
CA SER A 64 -11.93 -0.11 -10.93
C SER A 64 -12.47 -1.41 -10.34
N GLY A 65 -13.71 -1.35 -9.86
CA GLY A 65 -14.42 -2.53 -9.35
C GLY A 65 -14.27 -2.75 -7.85
N ASN A 66 -14.28 -4.03 -7.43
CA ASN A 66 -14.21 -4.40 -6.02
C ASN A 66 -13.36 -5.64 -5.81
N MET A 67 -12.82 -5.75 -4.59
CA MET A 67 -12.15 -6.96 -4.13
C MET A 67 -12.81 -7.44 -2.84
N THR A 68 -12.80 -8.75 -2.62
CA THR A 68 -13.37 -9.36 -1.41
C THR A 68 -12.28 -10.09 -0.63
N VAL A 69 -12.21 -9.85 0.68
CA VAL A 69 -11.24 -10.51 1.55
C VAL A 69 -11.56 -12.01 1.65
N LYS A 70 -10.66 -12.87 1.16
CA LYS A 70 -10.71 -14.33 1.39
C LYS A 70 -9.90 -14.75 2.61
N LEU A 71 -8.96 -13.90 3.05
CA LEU A 71 -8.19 -14.10 4.26
C LEU A 71 -9.13 -14.31 5.44
N ASN A 72 -9.02 -15.49 6.05
CA ASN A 72 -9.72 -15.80 7.29
C ASN A 72 -8.66 -15.98 8.37
N PHE A 73 -8.29 -14.88 9.02
CA PHE A 73 -7.56 -14.94 10.29
C PHE A 73 -8.55 -15.40 11.35
N SER A 74 -8.89 -16.69 11.35
CA SER A 74 -9.92 -17.29 12.21
C SER A 74 -10.00 -16.59 13.57
N LEU A 75 -11.05 -15.79 13.80
CA LEU A 75 -11.32 -15.18 15.11
C LEU A 75 -11.67 -16.25 16.18
N SER A 76 -11.62 -17.52 15.80
CA SER A 76 -12.05 -18.68 16.56
C SER A 76 -10.95 -19.29 17.42
N ASP A 77 -10.41 -18.52 18.37
CA ASP A 77 -10.34 -19.08 19.72
C ASP A 77 -11.63 -18.69 20.41
N ARG A 78 -12.58 -19.64 20.32
CA ARG A 78 -13.86 -19.74 21.01
C ARG A 78 -14.13 -18.64 22.06
N ILE A 79 -14.74 -17.54 21.65
CA ILE A 79 -15.73 -16.92 22.53
C ILE A 79 -16.87 -17.92 22.62
N SER A 80 -16.84 -18.70 23.70
CA SER A 80 -17.99 -19.45 24.17
C SER A 80 -19.06 -18.40 24.43
N VAL A 81 -19.97 -18.20 23.49
CA VAL A 81 -21.16 -17.37 23.72
C VAL A 81 -22.00 -18.12 24.74
N SER A 82 -21.76 -17.85 26.02
CA SER A 82 -22.73 -18.16 27.05
C SER A 82 -23.93 -17.28 26.79
N ASN A 83 -25.03 -17.92 26.43
CA ASN A 83 -26.33 -17.34 26.16
C ASN A 83 -26.71 -16.30 27.24
N SER A 84 -26.59 -15.02 26.93
CA SER A 84 -27.44 -13.93 27.45
C SER A 84 -26.91 -12.57 26.99
N CYS A 85 -27.82 -11.71 26.54
CA CYS A 85 -27.58 -10.28 26.40
C CYS A 85 -28.95 -9.57 26.53
N PRO A 86 -29.07 -8.31 27.00
CA PRO A 86 -28.16 -7.49 27.80
C PRO A 86 -28.83 -6.89 29.06
N LYS A 87 -28.02 -6.28 29.96
CA LYS A 87 -28.45 -5.08 30.70
C LYS A 87 -27.46 -3.96 30.43
N GLN A 88 -28.03 -2.79 30.21
CA GLN A 88 -27.40 -1.58 29.72
C GLN A 88 -27.02 -0.67 30.89
N GLU A 89 -25.76 -0.69 31.31
CA GLU A 89 -25.05 0.42 31.95
C GLU A 89 -23.60 -0.01 32.23
N GLU A 90 -22.66 0.27 31.32
CA GLU A 90 -21.24 0.52 31.64
C GLU A 90 -20.51 0.99 30.37
N LEU A 91 -20.58 2.29 30.15
CA LEU A 91 -19.73 3.06 29.26
C LEU A 91 -18.32 3.15 29.88
N SER A 92 -17.56 2.05 29.97
CA SER A 92 -16.11 2.06 30.24
C SER A 92 -15.50 0.65 30.23
N LEU A 93 -15.35 0.02 29.07
CA LEU A 93 -14.28 -0.97 28.83
C LEU A 93 -14.20 -1.23 27.32
N ARG A 94 -13.14 -0.76 26.64
CA ARG A 94 -12.81 -1.27 25.30
C ARG A 94 -12.42 -2.74 25.48
N THR A 95 -13.16 -3.60 24.82
CA THR A 95 -13.09 -5.05 24.94
C THR A 95 -11.72 -5.57 24.48
N HIS A 96 -11.17 -6.55 25.20
CA HIS A 96 -9.89 -7.24 24.95
C HIS A 96 -9.67 -7.83 23.54
N GLN A 97 -10.64 -7.71 22.62
CA GLN A 97 -10.57 -8.16 21.23
C GLN A 97 -9.63 -7.30 20.35
N ASP A 98 -9.26 -6.10 20.82
CA ASP A 98 -8.36 -5.15 20.14
C ASP A 98 -6.86 -5.49 20.30
N LEU A 99 -6.49 -6.54 21.04
CA LEU A 99 -5.11 -6.86 21.38
C LEU A 99 -4.38 -7.77 20.38
N ILE A 100 -5.08 -8.33 19.38
CA ILE A 100 -4.41 -9.16 18.37
C ILE A 100 -3.71 -8.26 17.35
N PRO A 101 -2.36 -8.22 17.32
CA PRO A 101 -1.63 -7.41 16.37
C PRO A 101 -1.89 -7.94 14.96
N PHE A 102 -2.46 -7.08 14.12
CA PHE A 102 -2.52 -7.30 12.69
C PHE A 102 -1.46 -6.43 12.05
N GLN A 103 -0.32 -7.05 11.76
CA GLN A 103 0.86 -6.34 11.32
C GLN A 103 0.89 -6.27 9.80
N ALA A 104 1.29 -5.11 9.30
CA ALA A 104 1.64 -4.94 7.90
C ALA A 104 3.12 -4.55 7.80
N ARG A 105 3.82 -5.17 6.86
CA ARG A 105 5.18 -4.76 6.49
C ARG A 105 5.22 -4.50 5.00
N PHE A 106 5.82 -3.39 4.64
CA PHE A 106 6.10 -2.98 3.28
C PHE A 106 7.62 -2.82 3.16
N SER A 107 8.29 -3.78 2.54
CA SER A 107 9.75 -3.78 2.40
C SER A 107 10.12 -3.47 0.96
N VAL A 108 10.90 -2.42 0.74
CA VAL A 108 11.40 -2.04 -0.58
C VAL A 108 12.86 -2.46 -0.69
N MET A 109 13.16 -3.25 -1.70
CA MET A 109 14.48 -3.82 -1.96
C MET A 109 15.00 -3.32 -3.32
N HIS A 110 16.27 -2.96 -3.38
CA HIS A 110 16.99 -2.61 -4.60
C HIS A 110 17.80 -3.81 -5.10
N TYR A 111 17.81 -4.07 -6.40
CA TYR A 111 18.57 -5.17 -6.99
C TYR A 111 20.00 -4.73 -7.30
N GLU A 112 20.96 -5.27 -6.58
CA GLU A 112 22.38 -4.99 -6.78
C GLU A 112 23.16 -6.28 -6.99
N ARG A 113 23.82 -6.37 -8.16
CA ARG A 113 24.80 -7.41 -8.50
C ARG A 113 24.33 -8.85 -8.23
N GLY A 114 23.06 -9.15 -8.52
CA GLY A 114 22.51 -10.51 -8.31
C GLY A 114 21.76 -10.71 -7.00
N THR A 115 21.72 -9.70 -6.13
CA THR A 115 21.12 -9.81 -4.79
C THR A 115 20.16 -8.66 -4.50
N TRP A 116 19.12 -8.93 -3.73
CA TRP A 116 18.18 -7.92 -3.26
C TRP A 116 18.70 -7.30 -1.96
N GLN A 117 18.94 -5.99 -1.96
CA GLN A 117 19.41 -5.22 -0.81
C GLN A 117 18.28 -4.37 -0.24
N PRO A 118 18.07 -4.35 1.10
CA PRO A 118 17.02 -3.54 1.71
C PRO A 118 17.30 -2.05 1.56
N THR A 119 16.24 -1.26 1.41
CA THR A 119 16.34 0.20 1.29
C THR A 119 15.83 0.90 2.55
N MET A 120 15.89 2.23 2.56
CA MET A 120 15.33 3.08 3.61
C MET A 120 13.80 3.25 3.53
N PHE A 121 13.14 2.77 2.47
CA PHE A 121 11.69 2.97 2.26
C PHE A 121 10.82 1.87 2.91
N ASN A 122 11.40 1.09 3.83
CA ASN A 122 10.67 0.04 4.53
C ASN A 122 9.68 0.67 5.53
N LEU A 123 8.42 0.25 5.49
CA LEU A 123 7.43 0.58 6.50
C LEU A 123 7.01 -0.67 7.27
N HIS A 124 6.74 -0.47 8.55
CA HIS A 124 6.19 -1.50 9.41
C HIS A 124 5.13 -0.88 10.32
N SER A 125 3.93 -1.46 10.30
CA SER A 125 2.87 -1.14 11.24
C SER A 125 2.54 -2.37 12.08
N ALA A 126 2.62 -2.22 13.40
CA ALA A 126 2.23 -3.27 14.34
C ALA A 126 0.70 -3.44 14.41
N ASN A 127 -0.06 -2.38 14.13
CA ASN A 127 -1.51 -2.42 14.03
C ASN A 127 -1.96 -1.71 12.75
N PHE A 128 -1.97 -2.46 11.65
CA PHE A 128 -2.33 -1.95 10.34
C PHE A 128 -3.74 -1.35 10.30
N CYS A 129 -4.70 -1.92 11.02
CA CYS A 129 -6.09 -1.44 11.00
C CYS A 129 -6.24 -0.02 11.54
N GLU A 130 -5.39 0.40 12.48
CA GLU A 130 -5.40 1.76 13.03
C GLU A 130 -4.88 2.79 12.03
N VAL A 131 -3.89 2.39 11.22
CA VAL A 131 -3.16 3.30 10.30
C VAL A 131 -3.55 3.12 8.83
N MET A 132 -4.45 2.19 8.50
CA MET A 132 -4.85 1.88 7.11
C MET A 132 -5.41 3.11 6.38
N PHE A 133 -6.05 4.01 7.13
CA PHE A 133 -6.68 5.23 6.60
C PHE A 133 -5.96 6.52 7.00
N ASP A 134 -4.74 6.41 7.52
CA ASP A 134 -3.88 7.54 7.88
C ASP A 134 -3.23 8.13 6.62
N GLU A 135 -3.28 9.45 6.47
CA GLU A 135 -2.95 10.15 5.23
C GLU A 135 -1.46 10.12 4.88
N ASP A 136 -0.62 9.95 5.90
CA ASP A 136 0.84 9.88 5.77
C ASP A 136 1.34 8.52 5.29
N GLN A 137 0.46 7.51 5.20
CA GLN A 137 0.85 6.15 4.84
C GLN A 137 0.78 5.90 3.34
N TYR A 138 1.76 5.18 2.78
CA TYR A 138 1.79 4.85 1.35
C TYR A 138 0.53 4.12 0.88
N TRP A 139 0.01 3.20 1.68
CA TRP A 139 -1.19 2.46 1.33
C TRP A 139 -2.44 3.35 1.25
N PHE A 140 -2.53 4.44 2.03
CA PHE A 140 -3.62 5.40 1.89
C PHE A 140 -3.50 6.20 0.60
N LYS A 141 -2.30 6.72 0.30
CA LYS A 141 -2.03 7.54 -0.89
C LYS A 141 -2.41 6.82 -2.19
N TYR A 142 -2.12 5.53 -2.30
CA TYR A 142 -2.31 4.77 -3.54
C TYR A 142 -3.60 3.94 -3.58
N TRP A 143 -4.12 3.47 -2.44
CA TRP A 143 -5.25 2.54 -2.40
C TRP A 143 -6.42 3.06 -1.56
N PHE A 144 -6.24 3.12 -0.24
CA PHE A 144 -7.37 3.21 0.70
C PHE A 144 -8.14 4.53 0.62
N LYS A 145 -7.56 5.62 0.07
CA LYS A 145 -8.30 6.88 -0.15
C LYS A 145 -9.46 6.75 -1.15
N HIS A 146 -9.42 5.74 -2.03
CA HIS A 146 -10.42 5.54 -3.10
C HIS A 146 -11.57 4.61 -2.72
N ILE A 147 -11.59 4.09 -1.49
CA ILE A 147 -12.64 3.20 -1.01
C ILE A 147 -13.94 3.97 -0.78
N ARG A 148 -15.02 3.50 -1.41
CA ARG A 148 -16.36 4.07 -1.31
C ARG A 148 -17.05 3.70 0.01
N ASN A 149 -16.98 2.44 0.43
CA ASN A 149 -17.58 1.94 1.67
C ASN A 149 -16.63 2.06 2.87
N ARG A 150 -16.05 3.25 3.06
CA ARG A 150 -14.97 3.49 4.04
C ARG A 150 -15.33 3.12 5.48
N GLU A 151 -16.55 3.41 5.92
CA GLU A 151 -16.96 3.15 7.30
C GLU A 151 -17.02 1.65 7.63
N GLU A 152 -17.58 0.84 6.72
CA GLU A 152 -17.62 -0.61 6.87
C GLU A 152 -16.21 -1.21 6.86
N VAL A 153 -15.36 -0.76 5.94
CA VAL A 153 -13.98 -1.25 5.82
C VAL A 153 -13.11 -0.81 7.00
N ARG A 154 -13.39 0.35 7.61
CA ARG A 154 -12.70 0.81 8.83
C ARG A 154 -13.04 -0.08 10.02
N GLU A 155 -14.31 -0.44 10.17
CA GLU A 155 -14.76 -1.29 11.28
C GLU A 155 -14.27 -2.74 11.11
N LYS A 156 -14.47 -3.33 9.92
CA LYS A 156 -14.12 -4.73 9.66
C LYS A 156 -12.62 -4.94 9.40
N CYS A 157 -11.93 -3.91 8.90
CA CYS A 157 -10.57 -3.99 8.39
C CYS A 157 -10.42 -5.13 7.36
N LEU A 158 -9.20 -5.61 7.14
CA LEU A 158 -8.91 -6.83 6.35
C LEU A 158 -8.92 -8.10 7.22
N LYS A 159 -9.50 -8.03 8.42
CA LYS A 159 -9.53 -9.13 9.40
C LYS A 159 -10.73 -10.07 9.19
N VAL A 160 -11.84 -9.52 8.70
CA VAL A 160 -13.11 -10.23 8.56
C VAL A 160 -13.23 -10.79 7.14
N LYS A 161 -13.36 -12.11 7.04
CA LYS A 161 -13.61 -12.81 5.77
C LYS A 161 -14.89 -12.26 5.12
N ASP A 162 -14.90 -12.21 3.80
CA ASP A 162 -16.01 -11.76 2.96
C ASP A 162 -16.32 -10.25 3.11
N THR A 163 -15.41 -9.48 3.71
CA THR A 163 -15.44 -8.01 3.65
C THR A 163 -15.15 -7.57 2.22
N VAL A 164 -16.06 -6.76 1.65
CA VAL A 164 -15.93 -6.24 0.29
C VAL A 164 -15.34 -4.84 0.36
N LEU A 165 -14.25 -4.60 -0.38
CA LEU A 165 -13.66 -3.28 -0.57
C LEU A 165 -14.10 -2.78 -1.94
N VAL A 166 -14.95 -1.75 -1.95
CA VAL A 166 -15.48 -1.15 -3.18
C VAL A 166 -14.67 0.09 -3.51
N TYR A 167 -14.03 0.11 -4.68
CA TYR A 167 -13.28 1.26 -5.16
C TYR A 167 -14.14 2.13 -6.09
N ASN A 168 -14.02 3.45 -5.96
CA ASN A 168 -14.38 4.34 -7.05
C ASN A 168 -13.30 4.22 -8.12
N GLU A 169 -13.65 4.30 -9.41
CA GLU A 169 -12.65 4.29 -10.48
C GLU A 169 -11.62 5.41 -10.28
N PHE A 170 -10.33 5.06 -10.40
CA PHE A 170 -9.24 6.01 -10.24
C PHE A 170 -8.01 5.62 -11.04
N LEU A 171 -7.20 6.62 -11.37
CA LEU A 171 -5.88 6.43 -11.95
C LEU A 171 -4.83 6.37 -10.83
N MET A 172 -4.19 5.22 -10.68
CA MET A 172 -3.08 5.02 -9.77
C MET A 172 -1.77 5.37 -10.46
N VAL A 173 -1.16 6.48 -10.05
CA VAL A 173 0.13 6.93 -10.57
C VAL A 173 1.22 6.57 -9.56
N LEU A 174 2.10 5.64 -9.91
CA LEU A 174 3.21 5.19 -9.05
C LEU A 174 4.41 6.13 -9.18
N GLN A 175 4.26 7.31 -8.57
CA GLN A 175 5.25 8.38 -8.56
C GLN A 175 5.80 8.64 -7.15
N LEU A 176 7.12 8.60 -7.04
CA LEU A 176 7.85 9.06 -5.86
C LEU A 176 8.25 10.51 -6.11
N GLU A 177 7.61 11.43 -5.39
CA GLU A 177 7.85 12.86 -5.53
C GLU A 177 8.77 13.38 -4.42
N ASN A 178 9.50 14.45 -4.71
CA ASN A 178 10.32 15.17 -3.73
C ASN A 178 11.35 14.29 -3.01
N VAL A 179 11.97 13.35 -3.74
CA VAL A 179 12.98 12.47 -3.16
C VAL A 179 14.30 13.23 -3.05
N ASN A 180 14.79 13.39 -1.81
CA ASN A 180 16.05 14.09 -1.49
C ASN A 180 17.27 13.16 -1.41
N THR A 181 17.13 11.90 -1.83
CA THR A 181 18.21 10.90 -1.80
C THR A 181 18.94 10.80 -3.14
N SER A 182 20.20 10.42 -3.10
CA SER A 182 21.01 10.24 -4.31
C SER A 182 20.52 9.06 -5.14
N ASN A 183 20.32 9.30 -6.44
CA ASN A 183 20.01 8.35 -7.52
C ASN A 183 19.29 7.04 -7.11
N LEU A 184 17.96 7.03 -7.20
CA LEU A 184 17.14 5.82 -7.04
C LEU A 184 16.92 5.05 -8.34
N GLN A 185 17.68 5.33 -9.41
CA GLN A 185 17.50 4.59 -10.66
C GLN A 185 17.95 3.14 -10.50
N GLY A 186 17.12 2.22 -10.96
CA GLY A 186 17.44 0.80 -10.95
C GLY A 186 16.22 -0.07 -10.78
N ARG A 187 16.46 -1.37 -10.60
CA ARG A 187 15.43 -2.38 -10.45
C ARG A 187 15.08 -2.57 -8.98
N TYR A 188 13.81 -2.46 -8.65
CA TYR A 188 13.29 -2.58 -7.30
C TYR A 188 12.23 -3.68 -7.21
N LYS A 189 12.04 -4.17 -5.99
CA LYS A 189 10.82 -4.89 -5.61
C LYS A 189 10.29 -4.36 -4.30
N ALA A 190 8.98 -4.26 -4.20
CA ALA A 190 8.28 -4.00 -2.95
C ALA A 190 7.61 -5.29 -2.50
N VAL A 191 7.83 -5.71 -1.26
CA VAL A 191 7.23 -6.89 -0.64
C VAL A 191 6.22 -6.42 0.41
N ILE A 192 4.97 -6.79 0.23
CA ILE A 192 3.87 -6.50 1.16
C ILE A 192 3.54 -7.80 1.90
N THR A 193 3.63 -7.76 3.23
CA THR A 193 3.21 -8.89 4.08
C THR A 193 2.17 -8.45 5.07
N LEU A 194 1.09 -9.22 5.18
CA LEU A 194 0.08 -9.07 6.23
C LEU A 194 0.11 -10.32 7.13
N GLU A 195 0.30 -10.09 8.42
CA GLU A 195 0.46 -11.15 9.41
C GLU A 195 -0.43 -10.87 10.61
N ALA A 196 -1.09 -11.91 11.09
CA ALA A 196 -1.85 -11.87 12.33
C ALA A 196 -1.13 -12.69 13.39
N PHE A 197 -1.17 -12.20 14.63
CA PHE A 197 -0.57 -12.88 15.77
C PHE A 197 -1.68 -13.42 16.68
N ASP A 198 -1.33 -14.11 17.74
CA ASP A 198 -2.27 -14.49 18.81
C ASP A 198 -1.99 -13.71 20.09
N GLU A 199 -2.71 -14.03 21.17
CA GLU A 199 -2.55 -13.36 22.47
C GLU A 199 -1.17 -13.56 23.10
N HIS A 200 -0.40 -14.54 22.62
CA HIS A 200 0.94 -14.86 23.09
C HIS A 200 2.04 -14.33 22.15
N ASP A 201 1.68 -13.43 21.23
CA ASP A 201 2.57 -12.87 20.20
C ASP A 201 3.17 -13.95 19.27
N VAL A 202 2.47 -15.08 19.11
CA VAL A 202 2.86 -16.13 18.18
C VAL A 202 2.21 -15.87 16.82
N ARG A 203 3.04 -15.81 15.79
CA ARG A 203 2.60 -15.63 14.41
C ARG A 203 1.67 -16.77 13.99
N ARG A 204 0.49 -16.43 13.46
CA ARG A 204 -0.46 -17.42 12.95
C ARG A 204 0.09 -18.11 11.69
N PRO A 205 -0.32 -19.36 11.42
CA PRO A 205 0.16 -20.10 10.25
C PRO A 205 -0.29 -19.46 8.93
N THR A 206 -1.44 -18.80 8.91
CA THR A 206 -1.95 -18.09 7.74
C THR A 206 -1.42 -16.67 7.71
N SER A 207 -0.73 -16.33 6.62
CA SER A 207 -0.25 -14.98 6.33
C SER A 207 -0.55 -14.64 4.87
N PHE A 208 -0.34 -13.39 4.48
CA PHE A 208 -0.47 -12.94 3.09
C PHE A 208 0.85 -12.33 2.66
N CYS A 209 1.31 -12.67 1.46
CA CYS A 209 2.56 -12.13 0.91
C CYS A 209 2.43 -11.91 -0.60
N VAL A 210 2.64 -10.66 -1.01
CA VAL A 210 2.73 -10.29 -2.43
C VAL A 210 3.94 -9.40 -2.66
N GLU A 211 4.48 -9.46 -3.87
CA GLU A 211 5.53 -8.56 -4.30
C GLU A 211 5.14 -7.84 -5.59
N ILE A 212 5.60 -6.60 -5.70
CA ILE A 212 5.52 -5.76 -6.90
C ILE A 212 6.94 -5.58 -7.38
N ARG A 213 7.20 -5.79 -8.65
CA ARG A 213 8.53 -5.61 -9.25
C ARG A 213 8.47 -4.53 -10.33
N GLY A 214 9.54 -3.76 -10.43
CA GLY A 214 9.62 -2.70 -11.41
C GLY A 214 10.93 -1.94 -11.39
N ASP A 215 11.11 -1.08 -12.38
CA ASP A 215 12.25 -0.18 -12.49
C ASP A 215 11.85 1.23 -12.06
N LEU A 216 12.68 1.86 -11.23
CA LEU A 216 12.55 3.27 -10.93
C LEU A 216 13.35 4.07 -11.95
N GLU A 217 12.65 4.93 -12.67
CA GLU A 217 13.26 5.86 -13.62
C GLU A 217 13.08 7.29 -13.16
N ARG A 218 14.10 8.12 -13.41
CA ARG A 218 14.02 9.53 -13.05
C ARG A 218 12.97 10.21 -13.92
N PHE A 219 11.97 10.79 -13.27
CA PHE A 219 10.97 11.59 -13.93
C PHE A 219 11.42 13.05 -13.96
N GLN A 220 11.61 13.58 -15.17
CA GLN A 220 11.82 15.01 -15.36
C GLN A 220 10.46 15.63 -15.65
N ARG A 221 9.91 16.43 -14.73
CA ARG A 221 8.76 17.29 -15.04
C ARG A 221 9.15 18.22 -16.18
N CYS A 222 8.66 17.96 -17.39
CA CYS A 222 8.76 18.89 -18.51
C CYS A 222 7.85 20.09 -18.21
N TYR A 223 8.41 21.15 -17.62
CA TYR A 223 7.71 22.44 -17.46
C TYR A 223 7.52 23.21 -18.78
N ILE A 224 7.85 22.60 -19.92
CA ILE A 224 7.64 23.18 -21.24
C ILE A 224 6.38 22.53 -21.83
N CYS A 225 5.22 23.12 -21.57
CA CYS A 225 4.11 22.98 -22.50
C CYS A 225 4.53 23.70 -23.78
N VAL A 226 5.05 22.99 -24.77
CA VAL A 226 5.08 23.52 -26.13
C VAL A 226 3.62 23.65 -26.52
N GLN A 227 3.12 24.88 -26.60
CA GLN A 227 1.86 25.15 -27.26
C GLN A 227 1.99 24.58 -28.68
N ASP A 228 1.22 23.52 -28.96
CA ASP A 228 1.11 22.95 -30.29
C ASP A 228 0.43 23.99 -31.18
N THR A 229 1.24 24.89 -31.73
CA THR A 229 0.84 25.83 -32.77
C THR A 229 1.24 25.19 -34.09
N THR A 230 0.52 24.16 -34.48
CA THR A 230 0.50 23.71 -35.88
C THR A 230 -0.35 24.72 -36.67
N PRO A 231 0.23 25.54 -37.57
CA PRO A 231 -0.58 26.27 -38.53
C PRO A 231 -1.07 25.26 -39.57
N LEU A 232 -2.39 25.17 -39.74
CA LEU A 232 -3.02 24.51 -40.89
C LEU A 232 -2.35 25.01 -42.17
N GLN A 233 -1.58 24.14 -42.83
CA GLN A 233 -1.15 24.37 -44.19
C GLN A 233 -2.36 24.22 -45.10
N THR A 234 -2.66 25.32 -45.79
CA THR A 234 -3.49 25.43 -46.99
C THR A 234 -3.16 24.36 -48.03
N VAL A 235 -4.20 23.67 -48.50
CA VAL A 235 -4.34 23.18 -49.87
C VAL A 235 -5.73 23.56 -50.37
#